data_AF-A0AAE0C6W7-F1
#
_entry.id   AF-A0AAE0C6W7-F1
#
_cell.length_a   1.000
_cell.length_b   1.000
_cell.length_c   1.000
_cell.angle_alpha   90.00
_cell.angle_beta   90.00
_cell.angle_gamma   90.00
#
_symmetry.space_group_name_H-M   'P 1'
#
loop_
_entity.id
_entity.type
_entity.pdbx_description
1 polymer ?
#
loop_
_entity_poly.entity_id
_entity_poly.type
_entity_poly.pdbx_seq_one_letter_code
_entity_poly.pdbx_strand_id
1 'polypeptide(L)'
;TVGEYHLGEFVNRFRHGSLVMCLPDSEAAQIPTLIFGTVNGVIGVLASLPYAQFTMLNSLQKSLNKVVKGTGGFLHDEWRSFSNERRTVESSNFIDGDLIEHFLDLKQDSQDEVARLMDMSVEEISKRVEELTRLH
;
A
#
# COMPACT_ATOMS: atom_id res chain seq x y z
N THR A 1 14.32 -14.73 3.67
CA THR A 1 13.76 -13.36 3.65
C THR A 1 12.36 -13.43 4.21
N VAL A 2 11.95 -12.45 5.01
CA VAL A 2 10.58 -12.40 5.57
C VAL A 2 9.65 -11.51 4.75
N GLY A 3 10.12 -10.80 3.73
CA GLY A 3 9.28 -10.04 2.79
C GLY A 3 10.04 -9.72 1.51
N GLU A 4 9.34 -9.69 0.40
CA GLU A 4 9.88 -9.47 -0.96
C GLU A 4 8.87 -8.64 -1.78
N TYR A 5 9.34 -7.65 -2.54
CA TYR A 5 8.48 -6.72 -3.29
C TYR A 5 9.23 -6.09 -4.46
N HIS A 6 8.55 -5.96 -5.62
CA HIS A 6 9.06 -5.22 -6.77
C HIS A 6 8.54 -3.77 -6.75
N LEU A 7 9.44 -2.85 -6.38
CA LEU A 7 9.12 -1.42 -6.33
C LEU A 7 9.00 -0.79 -7.73
N GLY A 8 9.77 -1.28 -8.70
CA GLY A 8 9.91 -0.65 -10.03
C GLY A 8 10.88 0.53 -10.07
N GLU A 9 11.47 0.90 -8.93
CA GLU A 9 12.38 2.03 -8.79
C GLU A 9 13.76 1.61 -8.28
N PHE A 10 14.79 2.40 -8.62
CA PHE A 10 16.13 2.22 -8.09
C PHE A 10 16.36 3.16 -6.90
N VAL A 11 16.26 2.62 -5.69
CA VAL A 11 16.44 3.37 -4.44
C VAL A 11 17.91 3.69 -4.21
N ASN A 12 18.23 4.96 -4.03
CA ASN A 12 19.60 5.42 -3.74
C ASN A 12 19.85 5.66 -2.25
N ARG A 13 18.82 6.07 -1.50
CA ARG A 13 18.99 6.43 -0.09
C ARG A 13 17.74 6.21 0.72
N PHE A 14 17.92 5.66 1.92
CA PHE A 14 16.91 5.62 2.98
C PHE A 14 17.28 6.60 4.10
N ARG A 15 16.27 7.17 4.76
CA ARG A 15 16.44 8.01 5.95
C ARG A 15 15.23 7.85 6.88
N HIS A 16 15.49 7.64 8.16
CA HIS A 16 14.44 7.73 9.18
C HIS A 16 13.88 9.15 9.26
N GLY A 17 12.57 9.26 9.25
CA GLY A 17 11.87 10.53 9.32
C GLY A 17 10.46 10.43 8.76
N SER A 18 9.66 11.44 9.06
CA SER A 18 8.32 11.65 8.49
C SER A 18 8.26 13.04 7.86
N LEU A 19 7.47 13.19 6.79
CA LEU A 19 7.18 14.47 6.17
C LEU A 19 5.94 15.14 6.78
N VAL A 20 5.18 14.41 7.60
CA VAL A 20 3.93 14.88 8.21
C VAL A 20 4.16 15.28 9.66
N MET A 21 3.40 16.27 10.12
CA MET A 21 3.36 16.69 11.51
C MET A 21 2.66 15.61 12.35
N CYS A 22 3.44 14.80 13.07
CA CYS A 22 2.92 13.83 14.02
C CYS A 22 2.31 14.57 15.23
N LEU A 23 0.98 14.64 15.30
CA LEU A 23 0.30 15.06 16.53
C LEU A 23 0.50 13.95 17.59
N PRO A 24 0.89 14.29 18.83
CA PRO A 24 1.28 13.30 19.84
C PRO A 24 0.19 12.28 20.20
N ASP A 25 -1.09 12.58 19.90
CA ASP A 25 -2.24 11.72 20.21
C ASP A 25 -2.74 10.88 19.00
N SER A 26 -2.07 10.92 17.85
CA SER A 26 -2.48 10.15 16.67
C SER A 26 -1.87 8.75 16.66
N GLU A 27 -2.67 7.70 16.44
CA GLU A 27 -2.15 6.33 16.27
C GLU A 27 -1.16 6.23 15.09
N ALA A 28 -1.34 7.05 14.05
CA ALA A 28 -0.41 7.15 12.92
C ALA A 28 0.96 7.71 13.31
N ALA A 29 1.04 8.54 14.35
CA ALA A 29 2.31 9.11 14.84
C ALA A 29 3.25 8.07 15.44
N GLN A 30 2.74 6.89 15.80
CA GLN A 30 3.51 5.82 16.43
C GLN A 30 4.07 4.82 15.40
N ILE A 31 3.67 4.91 14.13
CA ILE A 31 4.12 3.99 13.08
C ILE A 31 5.53 4.40 12.64
N PRO A 32 6.55 3.53 12.78
CA PRO A 32 7.90 3.86 12.35
C PRO A 32 7.98 3.99 10.83
N THR A 33 8.48 5.12 10.34
CA THR A 33 8.62 5.43 8.92
C THR A 33 10.08 5.61 8.48
N LEU A 34 10.32 5.24 7.22
CA LEU A 34 11.54 5.47 6.47
C LEU A 34 11.17 6.21 5.19
N ILE A 35 11.80 7.35 4.93
CA ILE A 35 11.70 8.03 3.65
C ILE A 35 12.81 7.49 2.74
N PHE A 36 12.50 7.25 1.48
CA PHE A 36 13.49 6.88 0.49
C PHE A 36 13.41 7.75 -0.76
N GLY A 37 14.57 7.95 -1.40
CA GLY A 37 14.69 8.66 -2.66
C GLY A 37 15.26 7.76 -3.74
N THR A 38 14.73 7.86 -4.96
CA THR A 38 15.12 7.04 -6.11
C THR A 38 15.89 7.84 -7.16
N VAL A 39 16.52 7.15 -8.11
CA VAL A 39 17.21 7.78 -9.25
C VAL A 39 16.30 8.65 -10.12
N ASN A 40 15.01 8.30 -10.21
CA ASN A 40 14.03 9.01 -11.03
C ASN A 40 13.41 10.22 -10.30
N GLY A 41 13.86 10.51 -9.07
CA GLY A 41 13.33 11.62 -8.27
C GLY A 41 12.07 11.29 -7.49
N VAL A 42 11.63 10.02 -7.48
CA VAL A 42 10.51 9.58 -6.63
C VAL A 42 10.98 9.63 -5.17
N ILE A 43 10.12 10.22 -4.32
CA ILE A 43 10.26 10.18 -2.87
C ILE A 43 9.12 9.31 -2.36
N GLY A 44 9.46 8.22 -1.67
CA GLY A 44 8.47 7.30 -1.11
C GLY A 44 8.64 7.14 0.40
N VAL A 45 7.59 6.64 1.04
CA VAL A 45 7.57 6.32 2.46
C VAL A 45 7.38 4.82 2.64
N LEU A 46 8.19 4.22 3.52
CA LEU A 46 8.06 2.85 3.98
C LEU A 46 7.67 2.88 5.45
N ALA A 47 6.48 2.34 5.76
CA ALA A 47 5.91 2.32 7.11
C ALA A 47 5.84 0.89 7.66
N SER A 48 6.24 0.69 8.91
CA SER A 48 6.17 -0.62 9.58
C SER A 48 4.83 -0.79 10.31
N LEU A 49 3.88 -1.48 9.68
CA LEU A 49 2.51 -1.59 10.18
C LEU A 49 2.35 -2.61 11.33
N PRO A 50 1.48 -2.33 12.32
CA PRO A 50 1.02 -3.35 13.26
C PRO A 50 0.29 -4.49 12.54
N TYR A 51 0.39 -5.72 13.08
CA TYR A 51 -0.15 -6.94 12.45
C TYR A 51 -1.64 -6.86 12.09
N ALA A 52 -2.45 -6.26 12.98
CA ALA A 52 -3.89 -6.09 12.73
C ALA A 52 -4.19 -5.19 11.53
N GLN A 53 -3.46 -4.07 11.42
CA GLN A 53 -3.58 -3.16 10.28
C GLN A 53 -3.09 -3.83 8.99
N PHE A 54 -1.92 -4.48 9.04
CA PHE A 54 -1.39 -5.23 7.90
C PHE A 54 -2.38 -6.27 7.37
N THR A 55 -2.99 -7.06 8.26
CA THR A 55 -3.93 -8.12 7.86
C THR A 55 -5.15 -7.54 7.16
N MET A 56 -5.71 -6.44 7.67
CA MET A 56 -6.85 -5.76 7.07
C MET A 56 -6.50 -5.17 5.70
N LEU A 57 -5.37 -4.45 5.59
CA LEU A 57 -4.94 -3.86 4.32
C LEU A 57 -4.56 -4.90 3.27
N ASN A 58 -3.99 -6.03 3.68
CA ASN A 58 -3.73 -7.13 2.77
C ASN A 58 -5.02 -7.69 2.18
N SER A 59 -6.09 -7.79 2.99
CA SER A 59 -7.41 -8.18 2.51
C SER A 59 -8.03 -7.13 1.58
N LEU A 60 -7.83 -5.83 1.86
CA LEU A 60 -8.25 -4.74 0.99
C LEU A 60 -7.51 -4.80 -0.36
N GLN A 61 -6.19 -4.94 -0.36
CA GLN A 61 -5.37 -5.05 -1.58
C GLN A 61 -5.85 -6.21 -2.47
N LYS A 62 -6.08 -7.39 -1.88
CA LYS A 62 -6.60 -8.56 -2.60
C LYS A 62 -8.00 -8.33 -3.18
N SER A 63 -8.83 -7.55 -2.50
CA SER A 63 -10.17 -7.19 -2.98
C SER A 63 -10.10 -6.18 -4.11
N LEU A 64 -9.22 -5.18 -3.98
CA LEU A 64 -8.94 -4.19 -5.03
C LEU A 64 -8.40 -4.85 -6.30
N ASN A 65 -7.48 -5.81 -6.21
CA ASN A 65 -6.94 -6.53 -7.36
C ASN A 65 -7.99 -7.32 -8.16
N LYS A 66 -9.15 -7.64 -7.55
CA LYS A 66 -10.26 -8.29 -8.26
C LYS A 66 -11.16 -7.30 -8.99
N VAL A 67 -11.25 -6.06 -8.49
CA VAL A 67 -12.21 -5.04 -8.98
C VAL A 67 -11.52 -4.06 -9.93
N VAL A 68 -10.30 -3.64 -9.59
CA VAL A 68 -9.50 -2.70 -10.37
C VAL A 68 -8.79 -3.45 -11.49
N LYS A 69 -9.09 -3.07 -12.73
CA LYS A 69 -8.39 -3.60 -13.91
C LYS A 69 -7.15 -2.76 -14.18
N GLY A 70 -5.99 -3.41 -14.19
CA GLY A 70 -4.75 -2.73 -14.57
C GLY A 70 -4.82 -2.20 -16.01
N THR A 71 -4.11 -1.09 -16.25
CA THR A 71 -3.99 -0.52 -17.58
C THR A 71 -3.35 -1.53 -18.53
N GLY A 72 -3.83 -1.60 -19.78
CA GLY A 72 -3.30 -2.56 -20.76
C GLY A 72 -3.52 -4.04 -20.42
N GLY A 73 -4.28 -4.37 -19.37
CA GLY A 73 -4.51 -5.74 -18.92
C GLY A 73 -3.41 -6.32 -18.04
N PHE A 74 -2.47 -5.50 -17.54
CA PHE A 74 -1.44 -5.95 -16.61
C PHE A 74 -2.03 -6.28 -15.23
N LEU A 75 -1.60 -7.41 -14.66
CA LEU A 75 -1.98 -7.81 -13.31
C LEU A 75 -1.08 -7.15 -12.28
N HIS A 76 -1.68 -6.56 -11.25
CA HIS A 76 -0.94 -5.89 -10.17
C HIS A 76 -0.02 -6.86 -9.41
N ASP A 77 -0.51 -8.05 -9.08
CA ASP A 77 0.28 -9.08 -8.37
C ASP A 77 1.51 -9.52 -9.19
N GLU A 78 1.37 -9.61 -10.52
CA GLU A 78 2.50 -9.91 -11.41
C GLU A 78 3.50 -8.76 -11.44
N TRP A 79 3.02 -7.52 -11.53
CA TRP A 79 3.89 -6.33 -11.50
C TRP A 79 4.67 -6.21 -10.20
N ARG A 80 4.04 -6.48 -9.04
CA ARG A 80 4.67 -6.38 -7.72
C ARG A 80 5.48 -7.61 -7.31
N SER A 81 5.38 -8.72 -8.06
CA SER A 81 6.18 -9.92 -7.83
C SER A 81 7.67 -9.62 -7.91
N PHE A 82 8.41 -10.02 -6.88
CA PHE A 82 9.87 -9.89 -6.87
C PHE A 82 10.45 -10.62 -8.07
N SER A 83 11.27 -9.93 -8.86
CA SER A 83 11.93 -10.52 -10.02
C SER A 83 13.40 -10.11 -10.08
N ASN A 84 14.26 -11.08 -10.32
CA ASN A 84 15.65 -10.89 -10.69
C ASN A 84 16.04 -11.90 -11.80
N GLU A 85 17.28 -11.86 -12.27
CA GLU A 85 17.75 -12.75 -13.35
C GLU A 85 17.60 -14.25 -13.05
N ARG A 86 17.42 -14.64 -11.78
CA ARG A 86 17.41 -16.04 -11.34
C ARG A 86 16.03 -16.56 -10.99
N ARG A 87 15.12 -15.70 -10.51
CA ARG A 87 13.81 -16.11 -10.02
C ARG A 87 12.80 -14.97 -10.05
N THR A 88 11.55 -15.37 -10.19
CA THR A 88 10.38 -14.55 -9.89
C THR A 88 9.59 -15.21 -8.77
N VAL A 89 9.24 -14.44 -7.74
CA VAL A 89 8.49 -14.89 -6.55
C VAL A 89 7.40 -13.88 -6.27
N GLU A 90 6.23 -14.35 -5.83
CA GLU A 90 5.13 -13.47 -5.44
C GLU A 90 5.56 -12.48 -4.34
N SER A 91 5.02 -11.26 -4.39
CA SER A 91 5.26 -10.29 -3.33
C SER A 91 4.72 -10.82 -2.00
N SER A 92 5.49 -10.64 -0.92
CA SER A 92 5.09 -11.10 0.41
C SER A 92 5.43 -10.07 1.47
N ASN A 93 4.53 -9.90 2.43
CA ASN A 93 4.69 -9.00 3.58
C ASN A 93 4.96 -7.53 3.22
N PHE A 94 4.39 -7.08 2.09
CA PHE A 94 4.31 -5.68 1.66
C PHE A 94 2.89 -5.35 1.22
N ILE A 95 2.51 -4.09 1.42
CA ILE A 95 1.25 -3.50 0.96
C ILE A 95 1.60 -2.33 0.05
N ASP A 96 0.93 -2.24 -1.09
CA ASP A 96 1.08 -1.18 -2.05
C ASP A 96 0.18 0.01 -1.66
N GLY A 97 0.78 1.04 -1.05
CA GLY A 97 0.06 2.24 -0.60
C GLY A 97 -0.72 2.92 -1.72
N ASP A 98 -0.13 3.05 -2.91
CA ASP A 98 -0.75 3.69 -4.06
C ASP A 98 -2.06 2.97 -4.47
N LEU A 99 -2.06 1.63 -4.44
CA LEU A 99 -3.25 0.85 -4.75
C LEU A 99 -4.32 0.99 -3.66
N ILE A 100 -3.91 0.97 -2.39
CA ILE A 100 -4.83 1.15 -1.25
C ILE A 100 -5.51 2.52 -1.32
N GLU A 101 -4.75 3.58 -1.58
CA GLU A 101 -5.26 4.96 -1.67
C GLU A 101 -6.20 5.15 -2.85
N HIS A 102 -5.94 4.45 -3.96
CA HIS A 102 -6.81 4.47 -5.13
C HIS A 102 -8.25 4.04 -4.83
N PHE A 103 -8.51 3.33 -3.72
CA PHE A 103 -9.87 3.02 -3.27
C PHE A 103 -10.76 4.27 -3.16
N LEU A 104 -10.21 5.39 -2.66
CA LEU A 104 -10.96 6.64 -2.46
C LEU A 104 -11.36 7.30 -3.79
N ASP A 105 -10.64 7.00 -4.88
CA ASP A 105 -10.90 7.53 -6.22
C ASP A 105 -11.83 6.62 -7.06
N LEU A 106 -12.19 5.45 -6.54
CA LEU A 106 -13.08 4.52 -7.24
C LEU A 106 -14.50 5.07 -7.33
N LYS A 107 -15.22 4.65 -8.38
CA LYS A 107 -16.66 4.90 -8.49
C LYS A 107 -17.41 4.12 -7.39
N GLN A 108 -18.57 4.64 -6.98
CA GLN A 108 -19.41 4.03 -5.94
C GLN A 108 -19.65 2.53 -6.17
N ASP A 109 -20.05 2.12 -7.38
CA ASP A 109 -20.31 0.71 -7.70
C ASP A 109 -19.09 -0.19 -7.43
N SER A 110 -17.88 0.31 -7.68
CA SER A 110 -16.63 -0.42 -7.43
C SER A 110 -16.27 -0.43 -5.95
N GLN A 111 -16.50 0.67 -5.23
CA GLN A 111 -16.34 0.71 -3.77
C GLN A 111 -17.29 -0.27 -3.08
N ASP A 112 -18.55 -0.32 -3.49
CA ASP A 112 -19.57 -1.23 -2.97
C ASP A 112 -19.24 -2.71 -3.24
N GLU A 113 -18.62 -3.02 -4.38
CA GLU A 113 -18.11 -4.36 -4.67
C GLU A 113 -16.95 -4.73 -3.74
N VAL A 114 -15.97 -3.83 -3.56
CA VAL A 114 -14.85 -4.06 -2.64
C VAL A 114 -15.34 -4.22 -1.20
N ALA A 115 -16.27 -3.39 -0.76
CA ALA A 115 -16.91 -3.45 0.56
C ALA A 115 -17.59 -4.81 0.80
N ARG A 116 -18.33 -5.32 -0.19
CA ARG A 116 -18.93 -6.67 -0.13
C ARG A 116 -17.89 -7.78 -0.04
N LEU A 117 -16.76 -7.67 -0.75
CA LEU A 117 -15.67 -8.65 -0.68
C LEU A 117 -14.96 -8.65 0.68
N MET A 118 -14.92 -7.50 1.35
CA MET A 118 -14.30 -7.33 2.67
C MET A 118 -15.25 -7.61 3.84
N ASP A 119 -16.55 -7.71 3.61
CA ASP A 119 -17.59 -7.76 4.65
C ASP A 119 -17.51 -6.54 5.60
N MET A 120 -17.31 -5.35 5.01
CA MET A 120 -17.17 -4.08 5.72
C MET A 120 -17.94 -2.97 4.99
N SER A 121 -18.30 -1.89 5.69
CA SER A 121 -18.94 -0.74 5.04
C SER A 121 -17.92 0.10 4.27
N VAL A 122 -18.37 0.79 3.20
CA VAL A 122 -17.51 1.70 2.42
C VAL A 122 -16.96 2.80 3.32
N GLU A 123 -17.76 3.31 4.25
CA GLU A 123 -17.36 4.35 5.19
C GLU A 123 -16.25 3.87 6.13
N GLU A 124 -16.33 2.62 6.62
CA GLU A 124 -15.29 2.06 7.48
C GLU A 124 -13.98 1.87 6.72
N ILE A 125 -14.02 1.36 5.49
CA ILE A 125 -12.84 1.21 4.64
C ILE A 125 -12.24 2.58 4.34
N SER A 126 -13.07 3.55 3.93
CA SER A 126 -12.63 4.91 3.61
C SER A 126 -11.91 5.56 4.79
N LYS A 127 -12.49 5.49 5.98
CA LYS A 127 -11.88 6.03 7.20
C LYS A 127 -10.48 5.43 7.46
N ARG A 128 -10.34 4.11 7.29
CA ARG A 128 -9.05 3.42 7.50
C ARG A 128 -8.01 3.80 6.44
N VAL A 129 -8.43 4.01 5.19
CA VAL A 129 -7.55 4.49 4.12
C VAL A 129 -7.13 5.95 4.37
N GLU A 130 -8.05 6.82 4.78
CA GLU A 130 -7.77 8.20 5.16
C GLU A 130 -6.82 8.33 6.37
N GLU A 131 -6.84 7.36 7.29
CA GLU A 131 -5.88 7.32 8.39
C GLU A 131 -4.46 7.00 7.89
N LEU A 132 -4.31 6.21 6.82
CA LEU A 132 -3.02 5.86 6.23
C LEU A 132 -2.41 6.97 5.38
N THR A 133 -3.23 7.72 4.64
CA THR A 133 -2.74 8.86 3.84
C THR A 133 -2.06 9.92 4.71
N ARG A 134 -2.36 9.96 6.01
CA ARG A 134 -1.69 10.85 6.98
C ARG A 134 -0.25 10.48 7.30
N LEU A 135 0.29 9.38 6.74
CA LEU A 135 1.68 8.97 6.94
C LEU A 135 2.66 9.70 6.01
N HIS A 136 2.19 10.42 4.98
CA HIS A 136 3.05 11.13 4.04
C HIS A 136 2.46 12.46 3.55
#